data_AF-R0JXA6-F1
#
_entry.id   AF-R0JXA6-F1
#
_cell.length_a   1.000
_cell.length_b   1.000
_cell.length_c   1.000
_cell.angle_alpha   90.00
_cell.angle_beta   90.00
_cell.angle_gamma   90.00
#
_symmetry.space_group_name_H-M   'P 1'
#
loop_
_entity.id
_entity.type
_entity.pdbx_description
1 polymer ?
#
loop_
_entity_poly.entity_id
_entity_poly.type
_entity_poly.pdbx_seq_one_letter_code
_entity_poly.pdbx_strand_id
1 'polypeptide(L)'
;IFQQVRRDRYGREKSCADLAGALKTKAEKEDAARKIEQLNAELEPLQREEWELSESMRRTGLRNKPGRKPQWRWTENTGKLVRKPGGGIDWWRYQNCILIPKLIPFAKECLQDRPQTVVMEDKAPAHAHHYQSVIYSLHDVERLLWCGNSPDCNCIEPCWFYIKRETTKKGAPQSRAEAVRV
;
A
#
# COMPACT_ATOMS: atom_id res chain seq x y z
N ILE A 1 -7.64 -22.42 -22.16
CA ILE A 1 -7.74 -21.62 -20.91
C ILE A 1 -7.07 -20.24 -21.01
N PHE A 2 -6.02 -20.04 -21.84
CA PHE A 2 -5.25 -18.78 -21.89
C PHE A 2 -5.78 -17.63 -22.78
N GLN A 3 -6.82 -17.82 -23.59
CA GLN A 3 -7.31 -16.76 -24.50
C GLN A 3 -8.32 -15.78 -23.87
N GLN A 4 -8.96 -16.13 -22.75
CA GLN A 4 -10.06 -15.35 -22.17
C GLN A 4 -9.62 -14.12 -21.33
N VAL A 5 -8.31 -13.85 -21.16
CA VAL A 5 -7.84 -12.84 -20.21
C VAL A 5 -7.53 -11.48 -20.86
N ARG A 6 -7.54 -11.35 -22.19
CA ARG A 6 -7.05 -10.14 -22.89
C ARG A 6 -8.03 -8.97 -22.96
N ARG A 7 -9.35 -9.19 -22.87
CA ARG A 7 -10.36 -8.14 -23.01
C ARG A 7 -11.24 -8.01 -21.77
N ASP A 8 -11.65 -6.79 -21.43
CA ASP A 8 -12.63 -6.53 -20.36
C ASP A 8 -14.05 -6.92 -20.80
N ARG A 9 -15.05 -6.78 -19.91
CA ARG A 9 -16.46 -7.11 -20.20
C ARG A 9 -17.06 -6.22 -21.31
N TYR A 10 -16.37 -5.14 -21.69
CA TYR A 10 -16.74 -4.20 -22.74
C TYR A 10 -15.90 -4.37 -24.02
N GLY A 11 -15.10 -5.43 -24.11
CA GLY A 11 -14.29 -5.73 -25.29
C GLY A 11 -13.01 -4.91 -25.43
N ARG A 12 -12.65 -4.06 -24.46
CA ARG A 12 -11.42 -3.26 -24.47
C ARG A 12 -10.24 -4.12 -24.05
N GLU A 13 -9.08 -3.89 -24.67
CA GLU A 13 -7.85 -4.58 -24.25
C GLU A 13 -7.48 -4.16 -22.82
N LYS A 14 -7.25 -5.15 -21.97
CA LYS A 14 -6.82 -4.93 -20.59
C LYS A 14 -5.44 -4.29 -20.60
N SER A 15 -5.25 -3.23 -19.82
CA SER A 15 -3.96 -2.56 -19.71
C SER A 15 -2.92 -3.49 -19.10
N CYS A 16 -1.64 -3.16 -19.29
CA CYS A 16 -0.54 -3.92 -18.67
C CYS A 16 -0.68 -3.99 -17.13
N ALA A 17 -1.26 -2.95 -16.51
CA ALA A 17 -1.56 -2.91 -15.07
C ALA A 17 -2.67 -3.89 -14.67
N ASP A 18 -3.70 -4.06 -15.51
CA ASP A 18 -4.79 -5.02 -15.29
C ASP A 18 -4.30 -6.47 -15.39
N LEU A 19 -3.36 -6.73 -16.30
CA LEU A 19 -2.72 -8.04 -16.47
C LEU A 19 -1.73 -8.34 -15.33
N ALA A 20 -1.00 -7.35 -14.83
CA ALA A 20 -0.13 -7.49 -13.65
C ALA A 20 -0.91 -7.71 -12.34
N GLY A 21 -2.14 -7.20 -12.26
CA GLY A 21 -3.08 -7.49 -11.17
C GLY A 21 -3.64 -8.92 -11.20
N ALA A 22 -3.73 -9.53 -12.38
CA ALA A 22 -4.29 -10.87 -12.60
C ALA A 22 -3.34 -12.03 -12.25
N LEU A 23 -2.05 -11.77 -12.07
CA LEU A 23 -1.03 -12.75 -11.65
C LEU A 23 -0.98 -12.92 -10.12
N LYS A 24 -2.14 -13.05 -9.46
CA LYS A 24 -2.20 -13.46 -8.05
C LYS A 24 -2.48 -14.96 -8.03
N THR A 25 -1.49 -15.77 -7.69
CA THR A 25 -1.71 -17.21 -7.50
C THR A 25 -2.67 -17.41 -6.32
N LYS A 26 -3.42 -18.52 -6.34
CA LYS A 26 -4.33 -18.86 -5.25
C LYS A 26 -3.57 -18.96 -3.92
N ALA A 27 -2.39 -19.56 -3.94
CA ALA A 27 -1.50 -19.69 -2.79
C ALA A 27 -1.10 -18.33 -2.18
N GLU A 28 -0.73 -17.34 -2.99
CA GLU A 28 -0.40 -15.98 -2.49
C GLU A 28 -1.59 -15.28 -1.84
N LYS A 29 -2.82 -15.56 -2.29
CA LYS A 29 -4.03 -14.99 -1.67
C LYS A 29 -4.29 -15.62 -0.31
N GLU A 30 -4.15 -16.95 -0.23
CA GLU A 30 -4.33 -17.71 1.00
C GLU A 30 -3.26 -17.37 2.04
N ASP A 31 -1.99 -17.28 1.63
CA ASP A 31 -0.89 -16.88 2.53
C ASP A 31 -1.09 -15.46 3.06
N ALA A 32 -1.47 -14.52 2.19
CA ALA A 32 -1.77 -13.16 2.61
C ALA A 32 -2.96 -13.09 3.57
N ALA A 33 -4.02 -13.86 3.33
CA ALA A 33 -5.17 -13.91 4.22
C ALA A 33 -4.77 -14.42 5.61
N ARG A 34 -4.00 -15.53 5.66
CA ARG A 34 -3.48 -16.10 6.90
C ARG A 34 -2.61 -15.10 7.68
N LYS A 35 -1.68 -14.41 7.01
CA LYS A 35 -0.82 -13.42 7.66
C LYS A 35 -1.58 -12.20 8.16
N ILE A 36 -2.55 -11.72 7.39
CA ILE A 36 -3.41 -10.60 7.81
C ILE A 36 -4.26 -11.01 9.01
N GLU A 37 -4.74 -12.25 9.05
CA GLU A 37 -5.48 -12.78 10.20
C GLU A 37 -4.61 -12.85 11.46
N GLN A 38 -3.37 -13.35 11.34
CA GLN A 38 -2.39 -13.34 12.45
C GLN A 38 -2.12 -11.92 12.95
N LEU A 39 -1.84 -10.98 12.05
CA LEU A 39 -1.62 -9.57 12.43
C LEU A 39 -2.85 -8.97 13.10
N ASN A 40 -4.06 -9.26 12.61
CA ASN A 40 -5.28 -8.78 13.25
C ASN A 40 -5.47 -9.38 14.65
N ALA A 41 -5.10 -10.64 14.87
CA ALA A 41 -5.20 -11.28 16.18
C ALA A 41 -4.23 -10.64 17.21
N GLU A 42 -3.07 -10.19 16.75
CA GLU A 42 -2.09 -9.46 17.56
C GLU A 42 -2.51 -8.01 17.81
N LEU A 43 -3.08 -7.34 16.81
CA LEU A 43 -3.46 -5.92 16.87
C LEU A 43 -4.77 -5.67 17.62
N GLU A 44 -5.74 -6.58 17.55
CA GLU A 44 -7.04 -6.42 18.18
C GLU A 44 -6.97 -6.11 19.69
N PRO A 45 -6.21 -6.86 20.52
CA PRO A 45 -6.13 -6.54 21.95
C PRO A 45 -5.50 -5.16 22.20
N LEU A 46 -4.45 -4.80 21.46
CA LEU A 46 -3.77 -3.51 21.61
C LEU A 46 -4.70 -2.34 21.28
N GLN A 47 -5.40 -2.42 20.15
CA GLN A 47 -6.34 -1.39 19.73
C GLN A 47 -7.57 -1.32 20.65
N ARG A 48 -8.01 -2.45 21.21
CA ARG A 48 -9.07 -2.47 22.23
C ARG A 48 -8.63 -1.75 23.49
N GLU A 49 -7.42 -1.99 23.98
CA GLU A 49 -6.87 -1.31 25.16
C GLU A 49 -6.76 0.21 24.94
N GLU A 50 -6.23 0.65 23.80
CA GLU A 50 -6.18 2.07 23.43
C GLU A 50 -7.59 2.68 23.36
N TRP A 51 -8.55 1.94 22.81
CA TRP A 51 -9.94 2.38 22.73
C TRP A 51 -10.58 2.49 24.13
N GLU A 52 -10.33 1.53 25.01
CA GLU A 52 -10.85 1.54 26.39
C GLU A 52 -10.28 2.72 27.18
N LEU A 53 -8.98 2.98 27.05
CA LEU A 53 -8.31 4.12 27.68
C LEU A 53 -8.89 5.45 27.15
N SER A 54 -8.94 5.62 25.83
CA SER A 54 -9.44 6.85 25.22
C SER A 54 -10.91 7.11 25.53
N GLU A 55 -11.76 6.09 25.49
CA GLU A 55 -13.18 6.23 25.84
C GLU A 55 -13.38 6.44 27.34
N SER A 56 -12.59 5.78 28.20
CA SER A 56 -12.60 6.01 29.65
C SER A 56 -12.29 7.47 29.95
N MET A 57 -11.19 8.00 29.40
CA MET A 57 -10.80 9.41 29.53
C MET A 57 -11.88 10.37 28.98
N ARG A 58 -12.45 10.05 27.81
CA ARG A 58 -13.54 10.84 27.20
C ARG A 58 -14.77 10.92 28.11
N ARG A 59 -14.98 9.94 28.99
CA ARG A 59 -16.12 9.83 29.90
C ARG A 59 -15.80 10.27 31.34
N THR A 60 -14.55 10.51 31.71
CA THR A 60 -14.15 11.00 33.05
C THR A 60 -14.51 12.47 33.31
N GLY A 61 -15.29 13.12 32.43
CA GLY A 61 -15.75 14.49 32.65
C GLY A 61 -16.76 14.61 33.80
N LEU A 62 -16.88 15.81 34.38
CA LEU A 62 -17.78 16.13 35.51
C LEU A 62 -19.28 15.86 35.24
N ARG A 63 -19.70 15.72 33.98
CA ARG A 63 -21.08 15.43 33.60
C ARG A 63 -21.18 14.05 32.96
N ASN A 64 -22.10 13.23 33.48
CA ASN A 64 -22.50 11.99 32.81
C ASN A 64 -23.02 12.31 31.41
N LYS A 65 -22.33 11.81 30.38
CA LYS A 65 -22.78 11.94 29.00
C LYS A 65 -24.06 11.10 28.79
N PRO A 66 -25.15 11.71 28.29
CA PRO A 66 -26.39 10.97 28.04
C PRO A 66 -26.19 9.96 26.90
N GLY A 67 -26.98 8.88 26.93
CA GLY A 67 -27.00 7.85 25.88
C GLY A 67 -26.28 6.54 26.24
N ARG A 68 -26.39 5.56 25.34
CA ARG A 68 -25.82 4.21 25.50
C ARG A 68 -24.29 4.28 25.56
N LYS A 69 -23.68 3.52 26.48
CA LYS A 69 -22.23 3.35 26.52
C LYS A 69 -21.75 2.74 25.19
N PRO A 70 -20.74 3.33 24.53
CA PRO A 70 -20.22 2.73 23.32
C PRO A 70 -19.58 1.38 23.66
N GLN A 71 -19.58 0.49 22.68
CA GLN A 71 -19.07 -0.87 22.80
C GLN A 71 -17.99 -1.07 21.75
N TRP A 72 -16.92 -1.76 22.14
CA TRP A 72 -15.84 -2.13 21.23
C TRP A 72 -16.35 -2.95 20.04
N ARG A 73 -15.82 -2.66 18.85
CA ARG A 73 -16.11 -3.41 17.62
C ARG A 73 -14.86 -3.48 16.76
N TRP A 74 -14.49 -4.68 16.31
CA TRP A 74 -13.33 -4.90 15.45
C TRP A 74 -13.68 -4.73 13.97
N THR A 75 -13.39 -3.56 13.41
CA THR A 75 -13.81 -3.11 12.08
C THR A 75 -12.68 -2.36 11.38
N GLU A 76 -12.76 -2.16 10.06
CA GLU A 76 -11.77 -1.39 9.29
C GLU A 76 -11.52 0.02 9.87
N ASN A 77 -12.58 0.67 10.36
CA ASN A 77 -12.50 2.02 10.93
C ASN A 77 -11.86 2.05 12.32
N THR A 78 -12.02 0.97 13.09
CA THR A 78 -11.39 0.86 14.39
C THR A 78 -9.93 0.44 14.28
N GLY A 79 -9.53 -0.15 13.15
CA GLY A 79 -8.15 -0.41 12.73
C GLY A 79 -7.86 -1.86 12.33
N LYS A 80 -8.91 -2.67 12.09
CA LYS A 80 -8.78 -4.00 11.49
C LYS A 80 -8.19 -3.90 10.09
N LEU A 81 -7.13 -4.66 9.84
CA LEU A 81 -6.50 -4.77 8.53
C LEU A 81 -7.36 -5.61 7.60
N VAL A 82 -7.76 -5.02 6.47
CA VAL A 82 -8.54 -5.72 5.44
C VAL A 82 -7.89 -5.52 4.08
N ARG A 83 -7.75 -6.62 3.34
CA ARG A 83 -7.27 -6.63 1.97
C ARG A 83 -8.44 -6.71 1.00
N LYS A 84 -8.73 -5.61 0.30
CA LYS A 84 -9.82 -5.54 -0.67
C LYS A 84 -9.43 -6.15 -2.02
N PRO A 85 -10.34 -6.84 -2.70
CA PRO A 85 -10.11 -7.30 -4.07
C PRO A 85 -10.06 -6.10 -5.02
N GLY A 86 -9.05 -6.05 -5.89
CA GLY A 86 -8.86 -4.96 -6.85
C GLY A 86 -7.79 -5.28 -7.88
N GLY A 87 -7.82 -4.55 -9.00
CA GLY A 87 -6.75 -4.52 -10.00
C GLY A 87 -5.52 -3.76 -9.48
N GLY A 88 -4.33 -4.12 -9.96
CA GLY A 88 -3.07 -3.47 -9.58
C GLY A 88 -2.41 -3.98 -8.28
N ILE A 89 -1.47 -3.18 -7.78
CA ILE A 89 -0.71 -3.43 -6.55
C ILE A 89 -1.51 -2.89 -5.36
N ASP A 90 -1.88 -3.77 -4.43
CA ASP A 90 -2.55 -3.41 -3.17
C ASP A 90 -1.53 -3.08 -2.08
N TRP A 91 -1.98 -2.49 -0.97
CA TRP A 91 -1.10 -2.09 0.15
C TRP A 91 -0.26 -3.26 0.69
N TRP A 92 -0.85 -4.46 0.77
CA TRP A 92 -0.17 -5.66 1.27
C TRP A 92 0.97 -6.09 0.34
N ARG A 93 0.72 -6.12 -0.96
CA ARG A 93 1.75 -6.43 -1.97
C ARG A 93 2.81 -5.34 -2.03
N TYR A 94 2.40 -4.08 -1.98
CA TYR A 94 3.34 -2.96 -1.93
C TYR A 94 4.30 -3.15 -0.75
N GLN A 95 3.75 -3.42 0.44
CA GLN A 95 4.52 -3.62 1.65
C GLN A 95 5.50 -4.79 1.52
N ASN A 96 5.01 -5.98 1.12
CA ASN A 96 5.79 -7.21 1.14
C ASN A 96 6.73 -7.39 -0.07
N CYS A 97 6.43 -6.77 -1.21
CA CYS A 97 7.21 -6.96 -2.45
C CYS A 97 8.09 -5.76 -2.80
N ILE A 98 7.78 -4.57 -2.26
CA ILE A 98 8.46 -3.32 -2.62
C ILE A 98 9.01 -2.64 -1.37
N LEU A 99 8.15 -2.25 -0.42
CA LEU A 99 8.55 -1.44 0.73
C LEU A 99 9.63 -2.12 1.57
N ILE A 100 9.31 -3.29 2.16
CA ILE A 100 10.21 -4.02 3.06
C ILE A 100 11.44 -4.55 2.32
N PRO A 101 11.33 -5.28 1.19
CA PRO A 101 12.51 -5.93 0.61
C PRO A 101 13.37 -5.01 -0.27
N LYS A 102 12.88 -3.85 -0.71
CA LYS A 102 13.61 -2.99 -1.67
C LYS A 102 13.78 -1.57 -1.18
N LEU A 103 12.68 -0.88 -0.88
CA LEU A 103 12.71 0.55 -0.58
C LEU A 103 13.38 0.85 0.76
N ILE A 104 13.07 0.08 1.80
CA ILE A 104 13.67 0.27 3.13
C ILE A 104 15.17 -0.01 3.13
N PRO A 105 15.68 -1.13 2.58
CA PRO A 105 17.11 -1.35 2.44
C PRO A 105 17.81 -0.21 1.69
N PHE A 106 17.25 0.21 0.56
CA PHE A 106 17.80 1.32 -0.22
C PHE A 106 17.82 2.65 0.55
N ALA A 107 16.75 2.96 1.30
CA ALA A 107 16.70 4.13 2.15
C ALA A 107 17.75 4.08 3.26
N LYS A 108 17.97 2.91 3.87
CA LYS A 108 19.01 2.69 4.88
C LYS A 108 20.42 2.83 4.32
N GLU A 109 20.67 2.36 3.11
CA GLU A 109 21.93 2.60 2.41
C GLU A 109 22.16 4.10 2.19
N CYS A 110 21.14 4.82 1.72
CA CYS A 110 21.23 6.27 1.53
C CYS A 110 21.46 7.03 2.84
N LEU A 111 20.87 6.57 3.96
CA LEU A 111 21.05 7.14 5.29
C LEU A 111 22.51 7.05 5.80
N GLN A 112 23.29 6.07 5.34
CA GLN A 112 24.70 5.94 5.71
C GLN A 112 25.53 7.10 5.16
N ASP A 113 25.28 7.48 3.91
CA ASP A 113 26.01 8.57 3.24
C ASP A 113 25.41 9.95 3.55
N ARG A 114 24.09 10.00 3.73
CA ARG A 114 23.30 11.23 3.88
C ARG A 114 22.43 11.12 5.12
N PRO A 115 22.96 11.51 6.30
CA PRO A 115 22.16 11.65 7.50
C PRO A 115 20.98 12.60 7.21
N GLN A 116 19.78 12.25 7.66
CA GLN A 116 18.50 12.95 7.35
C GLN A 116 17.87 12.63 5.98
N THR A 117 18.25 11.52 5.35
CA THR A 117 17.50 11.03 4.18
C THR A 117 16.05 10.73 4.55
N VAL A 118 15.12 11.29 3.78
CA VAL A 118 13.68 11.03 3.90
C VAL A 118 13.14 10.38 2.63
N VAL A 119 12.21 9.44 2.78
CA VAL A 119 11.55 8.77 1.65
C VAL A 119 10.36 9.61 1.18
N MET A 120 10.27 9.87 -0.13
CA MET A 120 9.16 10.58 -0.75
C MET A 120 8.29 9.62 -1.57
N GLU A 121 7.00 9.56 -1.25
CA GLU A 121 5.98 8.77 -1.97
C GLU A 121 4.73 9.61 -2.19
N ASP A 122 4.01 9.34 -3.28
CA ASP A 122 2.70 9.94 -3.51
C ASP A 122 1.61 9.31 -2.61
N LYS A 123 0.43 9.93 -2.58
CA LYS A 123 -0.73 9.46 -1.79
C LYS A 123 -1.57 8.39 -2.49
N ALA A 124 -0.96 7.55 -3.33
CA ALA A 124 -1.67 6.42 -3.92
C ALA A 124 -2.27 5.51 -2.82
N PRO A 125 -3.44 4.86 -3.04
CA PRO A 125 -4.11 4.08 -2.00
C PRO A 125 -3.25 2.97 -1.35
N ALA A 126 -2.27 2.42 -2.08
CA ALA A 126 -1.34 1.43 -1.55
C ALA A 126 -0.34 2.02 -0.54
N HIS A 127 0.08 3.28 -0.74
CA HIS A 127 1.05 4.00 0.09
C HIS A 127 0.36 4.72 1.26
N ALA A 128 -0.88 5.18 1.05
CA ALA A 128 -1.67 5.92 2.02
C ALA A 128 -2.33 5.03 3.09
N HIS A 129 -2.21 3.70 2.99
CA HIS A 129 -2.75 2.80 4.00
C HIS A 129 -2.08 3.05 5.36
N HIS A 130 -2.87 3.20 6.43
CA HIS A 130 -2.37 3.59 7.76
C HIS A 130 -1.25 2.69 8.27
N TYR A 131 -1.32 1.39 7.97
CA TYR A 131 -0.32 0.42 8.40
C TYR A 131 1.07 0.63 7.77
N GLN A 132 1.18 1.33 6.64
CA GLN A 132 2.49 1.65 6.06
C GLN A 132 3.31 2.55 6.99
N SER A 133 2.67 3.48 7.69
CA SER A 133 3.35 4.35 8.66
C SER A 133 3.98 3.53 9.79
N VAL A 134 3.29 2.47 10.24
CA VAL A 134 3.83 1.56 11.28
C VAL A 134 5.10 0.88 10.78
N ILE A 135 5.12 0.42 9.53
CA ILE A 135 6.29 -0.22 8.94
C ILE A 135 7.47 0.76 8.84
N TYR A 136 7.24 1.99 8.39
CA TYR A 136 8.28 3.02 8.36
C TYR A 136 8.85 3.29 9.76
N SER A 137 7.99 3.45 10.77
CA SER A 137 8.40 3.61 12.16
C SER A 137 9.19 2.41 12.70
N LEU A 138 8.76 1.18 12.41
CA LEU A 138 9.44 -0.04 12.84
C LEU A 138 10.86 -0.19 12.25
N HIS A 139 11.12 0.45 11.11
CA HIS A 139 12.41 0.36 10.43
C HIS A 139 13.28 1.60 10.63
N ASP A 140 12.84 2.58 11.44
CA ASP A 140 13.53 3.86 11.68
C ASP A 140 13.81 4.61 10.37
N VAL A 141 12.85 4.61 9.44
CA VAL A 141 12.94 5.34 8.17
C VAL A 141 11.88 6.43 8.13
N GLU A 142 12.32 7.67 7.95
CA GLU A 142 11.41 8.81 7.85
C GLU A 142 10.76 8.92 6.47
N ARG A 143 9.47 9.25 6.45
CA ARG A 143 8.70 9.49 5.23
C ARG A 143 8.25 10.94 5.18
N LEU A 144 8.47 11.58 4.03
CA LEU A 144 8.03 12.95 3.76
C LEU A 144 6.50 13.04 3.76
N LEU A 145 5.97 14.07 4.43
CA LEU A 145 4.55 14.40 4.34
C LEU A 145 4.21 14.90 2.93
N TRP A 146 3.29 14.21 2.26
CA TRP A 146 2.93 14.53 0.88
C TRP A 146 1.55 15.17 0.72
N CYS A 147 1.47 16.20 -0.12
CA CYS A 147 0.21 16.80 -0.56
C CYS A 147 -0.41 16.00 -1.71
N GLY A 148 -1.73 15.76 -1.64
CA GLY A 148 -2.44 15.03 -2.69
C GLY A 148 -2.52 15.84 -3.98
N ASN A 149 -2.55 15.16 -5.13
CA ASN A 149 -2.67 15.76 -6.47
C ASN A 149 -1.53 16.71 -6.87
N SER A 150 -0.32 16.52 -6.34
CA SER A 150 0.86 17.33 -6.68
C SER A 150 1.96 16.50 -7.35
N PRO A 151 1.71 15.92 -8.54
CA PRO A 151 2.74 15.17 -9.25
C PRO A 151 3.94 16.05 -9.65
N ASP A 152 3.70 17.33 -9.91
CA ASP A 152 4.69 18.35 -10.24
C ASP A 152 5.78 18.55 -9.18
N CYS A 153 5.44 18.33 -7.90
CA CYS A 153 6.42 18.38 -6.81
C CYS A 153 7.28 17.10 -6.72
N ASN A 154 6.90 16.01 -7.40
CA ASN A 154 7.57 14.72 -7.28
C ASN A 154 8.72 14.60 -8.29
N CYS A 155 9.94 14.49 -7.77
CA CYS A 155 11.17 14.33 -8.56
C CYS A 155 11.18 13.12 -9.51
N ILE A 156 10.30 12.13 -9.33
CA ILE A 156 10.20 10.97 -10.25
C ILE A 156 9.48 11.31 -11.57
N GLU A 157 8.63 12.34 -11.61
CA GLU A 157 7.83 12.64 -12.80
C GLU A 157 8.69 13.06 -14.01
N PRO A 158 9.73 13.91 -13.87
CA PRO A 158 10.67 14.17 -14.95
C PRO A 158 11.39 12.91 -15.44
N CYS A 159 11.71 11.99 -14.53
CA CYS A 159 12.34 10.71 -14.88
C CYS A 159 11.39 9.86 -15.75
N TRP A 160 10.10 9.80 -15.40
CA TRP A 160 9.12 9.12 -16.23
C TRP A 160 8.98 9.73 -17.62
N PHE A 161 9.04 11.06 -17.73
CA PHE A 161 9.01 11.73 -19.03
C PHE A 161 10.19 11.30 -19.91
N TYR A 162 11.40 11.29 -19.35
CA TYR A 162 12.59 10.84 -20.06
C TYR A 162 12.50 9.37 -20.48
N ILE A 163 12.13 8.48 -19.55
CA ILE A 163 11.99 7.05 -19.82
C ILE A 163 10.93 6.80 -20.92
N LYS A 164 9.78 7.46 -20.84
CA LYS A 164 8.73 7.37 -21.87
C LYS A 164 9.28 7.79 -23.23
N ARG A 165 9.94 8.94 -23.32
CA ARG A 165 10.53 9.42 -24.58
C ARG A 165 11.52 8.41 -25.16
N GLU A 166 12.43 7.87 -24.37
CA GLU A 166 13.43 6.90 -24.84
C GLU A 166 12.79 5.56 -25.25
N THR A 167 11.81 5.09 -24.49
CA THR A 167 11.09 3.85 -24.82
C THR A 167 10.21 4.01 -26.06
N THR A 168 9.57 5.16 -26.27
CA THR A 168 8.76 5.43 -27.47
C THR A 168 9.58 5.38 -28.76
N LYS A 169 10.87 5.75 -28.74
CA LYS A 169 11.75 5.61 -29.92
C LYS A 169 11.89 4.16 -30.39
N LYS A 170 11.75 3.19 -29.49
CA LYS A 170 11.85 1.76 -29.80
C LYS A 170 10.55 1.18 -30.36
N GLY A 171 9.47 1.99 -30.42
CA GLY A 171 8.14 1.52 -30.79
C GLY A 171 7.48 0.70 -29.69
N ALA A 172 6.18 0.44 -29.85
CA ALA A 172 5.47 -0.45 -28.94
C ALA A 172 5.91 -1.90 -29.21
N PRO A 173 6.22 -2.69 -28.17
CA PRO A 173 6.55 -4.10 -28.35
C PRO A 173 5.34 -4.81 -28.98
N GLN A 174 5.59 -5.56 -30.06
CA GLN A 174 4.55 -6.27 -30.81
C GLN A 174 4.16 -7.58 -30.11
N SER A 175 4.96 -8.04 -29.15
CA SER A 175 4.67 -9.23 -28.36
C SER A 175 5.19 -9.12 -26.92
N ARG A 176 4.63 -9.95 -26.03
CA ARG A 176 5.13 -10.06 -24.63
C ARG A 176 6.57 -10.59 -24.57
N ALA A 177 6.92 -11.52 -25.45
CA ALA A 177 8.27 -12.08 -25.51
C ALA A 177 9.30 -10.99 -25.84
N GLU A 178 8.96 -10.11 -26.77
CA GLU A 178 9.74 -8.92 -27.11
C GLU A 178 9.81 -7.93 -25.95
N ALA A 179 8.69 -7.70 -25.24
CA ALA A 179 8.64 -6.78 -24.10
C ALA A 179 9.49 -7.23 -22.88
N VAL A 180 9.80 -8.52 -22.77
CA VAL A 180 10.54 -9.11 -21.62
C VAL A 180 11.99 -9.44 -21.98
N ARG A 181 12.38 -9.28 -23.25
CA ARG A 181 13.73 -9.59 -23.72
C ARG A 181 14.72 -8.54 -23.19
N VAL A 182 15.48 -8.93 -22.16
CA VAL A 182 16.58 -8.16 -21.56
C VAL A 182 17.77 -8.12 -22.51
#